data_AF-A0A3C1DPH0-F1
#
_entry.id   AF-A0A3C1DPH0-F1
#
_cell.length_a   1.000
_cell.length_b   1.000
_cell.length_c   1.000
_cell.angle_alpha   90.00
_cell.angle_beta   90.00
_cell.angle_gamma   90.00
#
_symmetry.space_group_name_H-M   'P 1'
#
loop_
_entity.id
_entity.type
_entity.pdbx_description
1 polymer ?
#
loop_
_entity_poly.entity_id
_entity_poly.type
_entity_poly.pdbx_seq_one_letter_code
_entity_poly.pdbx_strand_id
1 'polypeptide(L)'
;MYTIVTGASGFIGSNLVKALNERGVRKIIAVDNLTRADKFKNLVDCDIADYIDKGEFLDRLVAGDFDGDIDAVLHQGACSDTMEADGRYMMENNYRYSLGILDWCLDQEVPLLYASSAATYGGGGVFTEERQHE
;
A
#
# COMPACT_ATOMS: atom_id res chain seq x y z
N MET A 1 -4.57 18.12 1.65
CA MET A 1 -4.66 16.69 1.90
C MET A 1 -3.79 15.94 0.90
N TYR A 2 -3.27 14.79 1.33
CA TYR A 2 -2.30 13.94 0.66
C TYR A 2 -2.97 12.64 0.21
N THR A 3 -2.55 12.12 -0.94
CA THR A 3 -2.82 10.74 -1.33
C THR A 3 -1.64 9.87 -0.94
N ILE A 4 -1.88 8.83 -0.15
CA ILE A 4 -0.84 7.87 0.23
C ILE A 4 -0.81 6.75 -0.81
N VAL A 5 0.38 6.37 -1.26
CA VAL A 5 0.57 5.17 -2.07
C VAL A 5 1.59 4.27 -1.37
N THR A 6 1.17 3.13 -0.83
CA THR A 6 2.10 2.14 -0.27
C THR A 6 2.57 1.17 -1.36
N GLY A 7 3.77 0.62 -1.21
CA GLY A 7 4.41 -0.13 -2.29
C GLY A 7 4.68 0.74 -3.52
N ALA A 8 4.90 2.04 -3.31
CA ALA A 8 5.01 3.05 -4.37
C ALA A 8 6.17 2.78 -5.33
N SER A 9 7.26 2.15 -4.87
CA SER A 9 8.38 1.77 -5.73
C SER A 9 8.14 0.44 -6.47
N GLY A 10 7.05 -0.26 -6.15
CA GLY A 10 6.61 -1.47 -6.82
C GLY A 10 6.01 -1.23 -8.20
N PHE A 11 5.66 -2.33 -8.89
CA PHE A 11 5.10 -2.27 -10.24
C PHE A 11 3.75 -1.53 -10.26
N ILE A 12 2.78 -1.95 -9.45
CA ILE A 12 1.44 -1.33 -9.41
C ILE A 12 1.53 0.08 -8.81
N GLY A 13 2.20 0.22 -7.66
CA GLY A 13 2.31 1.50 -6.95
C GLY A 13 2.90 2.61 -7.82
N SER A 14 4.01 2.36 -8.52
CA SER A 14 4.64 3.39 -9.36
C SER A 14 3.78 3.82 -10.55
N ASN A 15 3.01 2.88 -11.15
CA ASN A 15 2.07 3.22 -12.21
C ASN A 15 0.88 4.03 -11.66
N LEU A 16 0.42 3.78 -10.43
CA LEU A 16 -0.57 4.63 -9.78
C LEU A 16 -0.05 6.05 -9.57
N VAL A 17 1.18 6.20 -9.07
CA VAL A 17 1.81 7.53 -8.89
C VAL A 17 1.89 8.28 -10.23
N LYS A 18 2.36 7.62 -11.30
CA LYS A 18 2.41 8.21 -12.65
C LYS A 18 1.03 8.65 -13.14
N ALA A 19 0.02 7.78 -13.04
CA ALA A 19 -1.34 8.10 -13.46
C ALA A 19 -1.97 9.23 -12.63
N LEU A 20 -1.66 9.33 -11.35
CA LEU A 20 -2.04 10.46 -10.50
C LEU A 20 -1.35 11.75 -10.95
N ASN A 21 -0.05 11.69 -11.28
CA ASN A 21 0.67 12.83 -11.82
C ASN A 21 0.10 13.31 -13.17
N GLU A 22 -0.25 12.40 -14.08
CA GLU A 22 -0.92 12.75 -15.34
C GLU A 22 -2.24 13.49 -15.13
N ARG A 23 -2.92 13.24 -14.00
CA ARG A 23 -4.17 13.90 -13.60
C ARG A 23 -3.98 15.18 -12.78
N GLY A 24 -2.75 15.67 -12.64
CA GLY A 24 -2.46 16.89 -11.88
C GLY A 24 -2.32 16.69 -10.37
N VAL A 25 -2.40 15.46 -9.85
CA VAL A 25 -2.19 15.16 -8.43
C VAL A 25 -0.70 15.11 -8.14
N ARG A 26 -0.26 15.85 -7.12
CA ARG A 26 1.16 16.02 -6.73
C ARG A 26 1.41 15.88 -5.24
N LYS A 27 0.38 16.06 -4.41
CA LYS A 27 0.42 15.83 -2.96
C LYS A 27 0.37 14.34 -2.68
N ILE A 28 1.40 13.62 -3.11
CA ILE A 28 1.52 12.17 -2.99
C ILE A 28 2.64 11.88 -2.01
N ILE A 29 2.34 11.09 -0.97
CA ILE A 29 3.36 10.51 -0.10
C ILE A 29 3.59 9.08 -0.59
N ALA A 30 4.78 8.83 -1.11
CA ALA A 30 5.21 7.51 -1.56
C ALA A 30 5.74 6.72 -0.36
N VAL A 31 5.11 5.59 -0.05
CA VAL A 31 5.50 4.73 1.08
C VAL A 31 6.05 3.41 0.55
N ASP A 32 7.29 3.08 0.89
CA ASP A 32 7.93 1.81 0.51
C ASP A 32 9.09 1.51 1.47
N ASN A 33 9.75 0.34 1.35
CA ASN A 33 10.94 0.04 2.15
C ASN A 33 12.25 0.17 1.34
N LEU A 34 12.17 0.25 0.01
CA LEU A 34 13.33 0.32 -0.91
C LEU A 34 14.47 -0.67 -0.61
N THR A 35 14.17 -1.80 0.04
CA THR A 35 15.14 -2.87 0.35
C THR A 35 15.87 -3.35 -0.90
N ARG A 36 15.20 -3.27 -2.06
CA ARG A 36 15.79 -3.34 -3.40
C ARG A 36 16.02 -1.94 -3.94
N ALA A 37 17.24 -1.44 -3.77
CA ALA A 37 17.59 -0.06 -4.09
C ALA A 37 17.23 0.32 -5.52
N ASP A 38 17.40 -0.58 -6.50
CA ASP A 38 17.12 -0.35 -7.93
C ASP A 38 15.69 0.07 -8.24
N LYS A 39 14.73 -0.25 -7.37
CA LYS A 39 13.33 0.16 -7.50
C LYS A 39 13.10 1.67 -7.45
N PHE A 40 14.06 2.44 -6.92
CA PHE A 40 13.96 3.91 -6.92
C PHE A 40 13.70 4.48 -8.33
N LYS A 41 14.23 3.81 -9.36
CA LYS A 41 14.05 4.17 -10.78
C LYS A 41 12.59 4.25 -11.20
N ASN A 42 11.71 3.51 -10.53
CA ASN A 42 10.28 3.52 -10.84
C ASN A 42 9.61 4.86 -10.49
N LEU A 43 10.21 5.65 -9.59
CA LEU A 43 9.71 6.93 -9.10
C LEU A 43 10.51 8.15 -9.60
N VAL A 44 11.63 7.95 -10.32
CA VAL A 44 12.52 9.06 -10.74
C VAL A 44 11.81 10.13 -11.57
N ASP A 45 10.87 9.71 -12.43
CA ASP A 45 10.10 10.61 -13.29
C ASP A 45 8.73 10.99 -12.68
N CYS A 46 8.53 10.73 -11.38
CA CYS A 46 7.29 11.05 -10.67
C CYS A 46 7.45 12.30 -9.80
N ASP A 47 6.41 13.10 -9.75
CA ASP A 47 6.30 14.22 -8.82
C ASP A 47 5.59 13.74 -7.54
N ILE A 48 6.37 13.55 -6.48
CA ILE A 48 5.88 13.20 -5.14
C ILE A 48 6.17 14.34 -4.16
N ALA A 49 5.34 14.48 -3.13
CA ALA A 49 5.55 15.46 -2.07
C ALA A 49 6.56 14.96 -1.04
N ASP A 50 6.57 13.65 -0.76
CA ASP A 50 7.52 13.02 0.14
C ASP A 50 7.67 11.52 -0.16
N TYR A 51 8.75 10.93 0.34
CA TYR A 51 8.96 9.49 0.43
C TYR A 51 9.19 9.10 1.89
N ILE A 52 8.48 8.08 2.38
CA ILE A 52 8.59 7.62 3.76
C ILE A 52 8.82 6.10 3.79
N ASP A 53 9.72 5.63 4.66
CA ASP A 53 9.85 4.20 4.91
C ASP A 53 8.54 3.63 5.45
N LYS A 54 8.18 2.41 5.04
CA LYS A 54 6.91 1.81 5.47
C LYS A 54 6.77 1.73 7.00
N GLY A 55 7.84 1.40 7.72
CA GLY A 55 7.81 1.26 9.18
C GLY A 55 7.61 2.61 9.84
N GLU A 56 8.41 3.60 9.43
CA GLU A 56 8.27 4.99 9.87
C GLU A 56 6.87 5.54 9.59
N PHE A 57 6.32 5.25 8.42
CA PHE A 57 5.01 5.75 8.02
C PHE A 57 3.90 5.27 8.98
N LEU A 58 3.89 3.99 9.34
CA LEU A 58 2.89 3.46 10.27
C LEU A 58 3.04 4.08 11.67
N ASP A 59 4.27 4.24 12.15
CA ASP A 59 4.54 4.89 13.44
C ASP A 59 4.03 6.34 13.46
N ARG A 60 4.23 7.08 12.36
CA ARG A 60 3.78 8.46 12.20
C ARG A 60 2.27 8.59 12.07
N LEU A 61 1.60 7.64 11.41
CA LEU A 61 0.12 7.58 11.40
C LEU A 61 -0.44 7.45 12.82
N VAL A 62 0.13 6.53 13.62
CA VAL A 62 -0.32 6.30 15.01
C VAL A 62 0.01 7.50 15.91
N ALA A 63 1.09 8.23 15.62
CA ALA A 63 1.47 9.43 16.34
C ALA A 63 0.57 10.66 16.04
N GLY A 64 -0.30 10.57 15.02
CA GLY A 64 -1.20 11.66 14.61
C GLY A 64 -0.55 12.70 13.70
N ASP A 65 0.60 12.38 13.09
CA ASP A 65 1.34 13.32 12.22
C ASP A 65 0.55 13.76 10.98
N PHE A 66 -0.50 13.03 10.62
CA PHE A 66 -1.27 13.20 9.39
C PHE A 66 -2.78 13.41 9.63
N ASP A 67 -3.18 13.68 10.87
CA ASP A 67 -4.59 13.84 11.24
C ASP A 67 -5.26 14.97 10.43
N GLY A 68 -6.33 14.64 9.71
CA GLY A 68 -7.04 15.58 8.83
C GLY A 68 -6.31 15.95 7.53
N ASP A 69 -5.15 15.36 7.26
CA ASP A 69 -4.31 15.70 6.12
C ASP A 69 -4.23 14.62 5.03
N ILE A 70 -4.91 13.48 5.17
CA ILE A 70 -4.93 12.41 4.17
C ILE A 70 -6.31 12.28 3.51
N ASP A 71 -6.33 12.32 2.17
CA ASP A 71 -7.53 12.16 1.35
C ASP A 71 -7.91 10.68 1.15
N ALA A 72 -6.91 9.82 0.95
CA ALA A 72 -7.09 8.40 0.66
C ALA A 72 -5.77 7.64 0.79
N VAL A 73 -5.86 6.35 1.08
CA VAL A 73 -4.74 5.41 1.07
C VAL A 73 -4.91 4.39 -0.05
N LEU A 74 -3.97 4.37 -0.99
CA LEU A 74 -3.83 3.35 -2.03
C LEU A 74 -2.80 2.31 -1.56
N HIS A 75 -3.25 1.26 -0.88
CA HIS A 75 -2.39 0.27 -0.24
C HIS A 75 -1.99 -0.87 -1.20
N GLN A 76 -0.81 -0.77 -1.81
CA GLN A 76 -0.28 -1.75 -2.77
C GLN A 76 0.99 -2.46 -2.26
N GLY A 77 1.46 -2.10 -1.06
CA GLY A 77 2.64 -2.68 -0.43
C GLY A 77 2.37 -4.04 0.20
N ALA A 78 2.82 -5.10 -0.46
CA ALA A 78 2.80 -6.46 0.08
C ALA A 78 3.91 -7.32 -0.56
N CYS A 79 4.22 -8.45 0.07
CA CYS A 79 4.94 -9.54 -0.57
C CYS A 79 3.95 -10.33 -1.44
N SER A 80 4.11 -10.26 -2.75
CA SER A 80 3.24 -10.96 -3.70
C SER A 80 3.79 -12.32 -4.13
N ASP A 81 4.93 -12.75 -3.58
CA ASP A 81 5.53 -14.04 -3.92
C ASP A 81 4.75 -15.17 -3.23
N THR A 82 4.05 -15.97 -4.04
CA THR A 82 3.27 -17.12 -3.54
C THR A 82 4.15 -18.28 -3.10
N MET A 83 5.46 -18.22 -3.37
CA MET A 83 6.45 -19.22 -2.95
C MET A 83 7.24 -18.78 -1.71
N GLU A 84 6.92 -17.62 -1.11
CA GLU A 84 7.55 -17.18 0.14
C GLU A 84 7.24 -18.15 1.28
N ALA A 85 8.28 -18.66 1.92
CA ALA A 85 8.21 -19.69 2.95
C ALA A 85 8.38 -19.14 4.38
N ASP A 86 8.85 -17.90 4.53
CA ASP A 86 8.92 -17.22 5.82
C ASP A 86 7.54 -16.73 6.27
N GLY A 87 6.84 -17.60 6.99
CA GLY A 87 5.52 -17.29 7.54
C GLY A 87 5.53 -16.13 8.54
N ARG A 88 6.64 -15.85 9.24
CA ARG A 88 6.71 -14.69 10.17
C ARG A 88 6.73 -13.41 9.37
N TYR A 89 7.59 -13.33 8.37
CA TYR A 89 7.65 -12.21 7.45
C TYR A 89 6.30 -11.98 6.76
N MET A 90 5.63 -13.04 6.28
CA MET A 90 4.32 -12.92 5.65
C MET A 90 3.25 -12.35 6.62
N MET A 91 3.22 -12.85 7.86
CA MET A 91 2.28 -12.35 8.86
C MET A 91 2.60 -10.92 9.29
N GLU A 92 3.86 -10.53 9.35
CA GLU A 92 4.26 -9.16 9.67
C GLU A 92 3.97 -8.19 8.52
N ASN A 93 4.44 -8.53 7.32
CA ASN A 93 4.44 -7.65 6.16
C ASN A 93 3.08 -7.55 5.46
N ASN A 94 2.37 -8.67 5.27
CA ASN A 94 1.13 -8.67 4.50
C ASN A 94 -0.11 -8.55 5.39
N TYR A 95 -0.05 -9.12 6.60
CA TYR A 95 -1.20 -9.14 7.50
C TYR A 95 -1.16 -8.02 8.54
N ARG A 96 -0.18 -8.01 9.44
CA ARG A 96 -0.12 -7.03 10.55
C ARG A 96 0.02 -5.60 10.06
N TYR A 97 0.92 -5.36 9.10
CA TYR A 97 1.08 -4.03 8.51
C TYR A 97 -0.22 -3.54 7.86
N SER A 98 -0.86 -4.38 7.04
CA SER A 98 -2.14 -4.03 6.38
C SER A 98 -3.28 -3.80 7.37
N LEU A 99 -3.33 -4.56 8.47
CA LEU A 99 -4.28 -4.31 9.55
C LEU A 99 -4.05 -2.96 10.21
N GLY A 100 -2.80 -2.58 10.48
CA GLY A 100 -2.50 -1.26 11.06
C GLY A 100 -2.97 -0.11 10.17
N ILE A 101 -2.80 -0.25 8.85
CA ILE A 101 -3.33 0.71 7.87
C ILE A 101 -4.86 0.73 7.87
N LEU A 102 -5.50 -0.45 7.91
CA LEU A 102 -6.96 -0.57 7.96
C LEU A 102 -7.54 0.09 9.21
N ASP A 103 -7.00 -0.25 10.39
CA ASP A 103 -7.46 0.26 11.67
C ASP A 103 -7.37 1.80 11.69
N TRP A 104 -6.24 2.36 11.24
CA TRP A 104 -6.08 3.81 11.14
C TRP A 104 -7.07 4.45 10.16
N CYS A 105 -7.27 3.86 8.97
CA CYS A 105 -8.24 4.37 8.00
C CYS A 105 -9.67 4.35 8.52
N LEU A 106 -10.05 3.33 9.30
CA LEU A 106 -11.35 3.25 9.95
C LEU A 106 -11.52 4.35 11.00
N ASP A 107 -10.52 4.55 11.86
CA ASP A 107 -10.55 5.56 12.92
C ASP A 107 -10.62 7.00 12.37
N GLN A 108 -9.94 7.27 11.26
CA GLN A 108 -9.88 8.60 10.64
C GLN A 108 -10.93 8.81 9.53
N GLU A 109 -11.78 7.82 9.28
CA GLU A 109 -12.76 7.83 8.18
C GLU A 109 -12.13 8.09 6.79
N VAL A 110 -10.91 7.60 6.59
CA VAL A 110 -10.15 7.76 5.34
C VAL A 110 -10.41 6.59 4.40
N PRO A 111 -10.76 6.83 3.13
CA PRO A 111 -10.90 5.77 2.13
C PRO A 111 -9.63 4.92 1.97
N LEU A 112 -9.79 3.61 2.13
CA LEU A 112 -8.75 2.61 1.87
C LEU A 112 -9.07 1.84 0.58
N LEU A 113 -8.18 1.92 -0.40
CA LEU A 113 -8.19 1.07 -1.59
C LEU A 113 -6.96 0.17 -1.56
N TYR A 114 -7.16 -1.12 -1.31
CA TYR A 114 -6.06 -2.06 -1.12
C TYR A 114 -6.01 -3.12 -2.23
N ALA A 115 -4.80 -3.63 -2.51
CA ALA A 115 -4.62 -4.76 -3.40
C ALA A 115 -5.02 -6.07 -2.70
N SER A 116 -6.00 -6.77 -3.28
CA SER A 116 -6.29 -8.17 -2.96
C SER A 116 -5.66 -9.10 -4.01
N SER A 117 -5.94 -10.40 -3.94
CA SER A 117 -5.42 -11.40 -4.88
C SER A 117 -6.48 -12.44 -5.21
N ALA A 118 -6.55 -12.85 -6.48
CA ALA A 118 -7.40 -13.98 -6.89
C ALA A 118 -6.96 -15.31 -6.23
N ALA A 119 -5.77 -15.36 -5.63
CA ALA A 119 -5.32 -16.51 -4.86
C ALA A 119 -6.20 -16.79 -3.63
N THR A 120 -7.00 -15.82 -3.16
CA THR A 120 -7.97 -16.04 -2.08
C THR A 120 -8.99 -17.10 -2.42
N TYR A 121 -9.30 -17.34 -3.70
CA TYR A 121 -10.27 -18.34 -4.16
C TYR A 121 -9.68 -19.75 -4.34
N GLY A 122 -8.37 -19.92 -4.09
CA GLY A 122 -7.66 -21.18 -4.28
C GLY A 122 -7.80 -21.76 -5.69
N GLY A 123 -8.20 -23.04 -5.77
CA GLY A 123 -8.45 -23.73 -7.04
C GLY A 123 -9.89 -23.66 -7.54
N GLY A 124 -10.74 -22.84 -6.91
CA GLY A 124 -12.15 -22.70 -7.25
C GLY A 124 -12.40 -22.01 -8.60
N GLY A 125 -13.55 -22.28 -9.21
CA GLY A 125 -14.00 -21.61 -10.44
C GLY A 125 -14.98 -20.45 -10.21
N VAL A 126 -15.30 -20.15 -8.94
CA VAL A 126 -16.26 -19.11 -8.55
C VAL A 126 -15.49 -18.02 -7.81
N PHE A 127 -15.53 -16.80 -8.35
CA PHE A 127 -14.78 -15.65 -7.85
C PHE A 127 -15.74 -14.66 -7.19
N THR A 128 -16.26 -15.01 -6.02
CA THR A 128 -17.18 -14.19 -5.21
C THR A 128 -16.76 -14.13 -3.76
N GLU A 129 -16.81 -12.95 -3.14
CA GLU A 129 -16.39 -12.65 -1.77
C GLU A 129 -17.36 -13.24 -0.72
N GLU A 130 -17.60 -14.53 -0.79
CA GLU A 130 -18.34 -15.32 0.19
C GLU A 130 -17.40 -16.37 0.77
N ARG A 131 -17.45 -16.58 2.08
CA ARG A 131 -16.55 -17.48 2.81
C ARG A 131 -16.51 -18.94 2.31
N GLN A 132 -17.51 -19.37 1.54
CA GLN A 132 -17.55 -20.70 0.95
C GLN A 132 -16.78 -20.80 -0.38
N HIS A 133 -16.38 -19.67 -0.95
CA HIS A 133 -15.69 -19.54 -2.24
C HIS A 133 -14.25 -19.03 -2.09
N GLU A 134 -13.91 -18.41 -0.96
CA GLU A 134 -12.53 -18.18 -0.49
C GLU A 134 -11.94 -19.45 0.15
#